data_AF-A0A530CHW1-F1
#
_entry.id   AF-A0A530CHW1-F1
#
_cell.length_a   1.000
_cell.length_b   1.000
_cell.length_c   1.000
_cell.angle_alpha   90.00
_cell.angle_beta   90.00
_cell.angle_gamma   90.00
#
_symmetry.space_group_name_H-M   'P 1'
#
loop_
_entity.id
_entity.type
_entity.pdbx_description
1 polymer ?
#
loop_
_entity_poly.entity_id
_entity_poly.type
_entity_poly.pdbx_seq_one_letter_code
_entity_poly.pdbx_strand_id
1 'polypeptide(L)'
;MRIRNARRLDMEPTPRGFRTLAKFEFEPVAGVVIYDCILIQAPDGQCLVYGPPAKNNAPILSLEPALRRELVQMTLTGIDADERRAD
;
A
#
# COMPACT_ATOMS: atom_id res chain seq x y z
N MET A 1 -9.76 1.16 11.98
CA MET A 1 -8.52 1.06 11.21
C MET A 1 -8.10 2.44 10.71
N ARG A 2 -6.78 2.71 10.61
CA ARG A 2 -6.25 3.96 10.02
C ARG A 2 -5.02 3.70 9.15
N ILE A 3 -4.85 4.50 8.10
CA ILE A 3 -3.60 4.58 7.33
C ILE A 3 -2.67 5.60 7.99
N ARG A 4 -1.37 5.32 7.96
CA ARG A 4 -0.30 6.19 8.47
C ARG A 4 0.81 6.27 7.44
N ASN A 5 1.52 7.39 7.42
CA ASN A 5 2.73 7.59 6.62
C ASN A 5 2.58 7.15 5.14
N ALA A 6 1.39 7.34 4.55
CA ALA A 6 1.16 7.02 3.15
C ALA A 6 1.91 8.01 2.29
N ARG A 7 2.84 7.52 1.47
CA ARG A 7 3.69 8.34 0.61
C ARG A 7 3.69 7.78 -0.80
N ARG A 8 3.46 8.64 -1.79
CA ARG A 8 3.60 8.27 -3.20
C ARG A 8 5.04 7.90 -3.53
N LEU A 9 5.20 6.95 -4.44
CA LEU A 9 6.48 6.56 -5.02
C LEU A 9 6.40 6.72 -6.53
N ASP A 10 7.25 7.57 -7.09
CA ASP A 10 7.37 7.74 -8.54
C ASP A 10 8.38 6.73 -9.09
N MET A 11 7.91 5.49 -9.23
CA MET A 11 8.70 4.39 -9.79
C MET A 11 8.24 4.05 -11.20
N GLU A 12 9.22 3.86 -12.09
CA GLU A 12 8.96 3.28 -13.40
C GLU A 12 8.33 1.89 -13.28
N PRO A 13 7.40 1.52 -14.18
CA PRO A 13 6.89 0.16 -14.25
C PRO A 13 8.00 -0.88 -14.42
N THR A 14 7.85 -2.03 -13.78
CA THR A 14 8.68 -3.20 -14.03
C THR A 14 8.52 -3.69 -15.48
N PRO A 15 9.44 -4.52 -16.01
CA PRO A 15 9.29 -5.12 -17.35
C PRO A 15 8.00 -5.91 -17.56
N ARG A 16 7.36 -6.38 -16.47
CA ARG A 16 6.08 -7.09 -16.50
C ARG A 16 4.87 -6.15 -16.36
N GLY A 17 5.07 -4.83 -16.35
CA GLY A 17 4.04 -3.80 -16.30
C GLY A 17 3.51 -3.44 -14.89
N PHE A 18 4.05 -4.03 -13.82
CA PHE A 18 3.66 -3.66 -12.45
C PHE A 18 4.31 -2.33 -12.06
N ARG A 19 3.56 -1.43 -11.43
CA ARG A 19 4.05 -0.13 -10.93
C ARG A 19 3.83 -0.05 -9.43
N THR A 20 4.87 0.31 -8.68
CA THR A 20 4.71 0.63 -7.26
C THR A 20 4.14 2.04 -7.13
N LEU A 21 2.99 2.19 -6.47
CA LEU A 21 2.31 3.48 -6.30
C LEU A 21 2.68 4.18 -5.00
N ALA A 22 2.77 3.42 -3.91
CA ALA A 22 2.95 4.00 -2.59
C ALA A 22 3.60 3.04 -1.60
N LYS A 23 4.24 3.63 -0.59
CA LYS A 23 4.55 2.98 0.70
C LYS A 23 3.61 3.54 1.75
N PHE A 24 3.17 2.68 2.66
CA PHE A 24 2.29 3.09 3.74
C PHE A 24 2.43 2.16 4.95
N GLU A 25 1.88 2.61 6.06
CA GLU A 25 1.66 1.81 7.26
C GLU A 25 0.17 1.81 7.55
N PHE A 26 -0.32 0.78 8.26
CA PHE A 26 -1.70 0.81 8.74
C PHE A 26 -1.83 0.23 10.12
N GLU A 27 -2.83 0.72 10.83
CA GLU A 27 -3.18 0.31 12.17
C GLU A 27 -4.59 -0.28 12.15
N PRO A 28 -4.73 -1.62 12.02
CA PRO A 28 -6.04 -2.28 11.96
C PRO A 28 -6.86 -2.01 13.22
N VAL A 29 -6.21 -2.07 14.38
CA VAL A 29 -6.76 -1.79 15.71
C VAL A 29 -5.80 -0.92 16.50
N ALA A 30 -6.33 -0.17 17.47
CA ALA A 30 -5.55 0.75 18.27
C ALA A 30 -4.33 0.05 18.92
N GLY A 31 -3.15 0.61 18.72
CA GLY A 31 -1.88 0.12 19.27
C GLY A 31 -1.19 -0.97 18.45
N VAL A 32 -1.77 -1.46 17.34
CA VAL A 32 -1.13 -2.46 16.46
C VAL A 32 -0.80 -1.83 15.12
N VAL A 33 0.47 -1.62 14.82
CA VAL A 33 0.91 -1.01 13.55
C VAL A 33 1.59 -2.05 12.68
N ILE A 34 1.18 -2.13 11.42
CA ILE A 34 1.82 -2.93 10.38
C ILE A 34 2.62 -1.97 9.49
N TYR A 35 3.93 -2.16 9.50
CA TYR A 35 4.89 -1.30 8.81
C TYR A 35 5.23 -1.82 7.40
N ASP A 36 5.92 -0.99 6.61
CA ASP A 36 6.51 -1.32 5.31
C ASP A 36 5.54 -1.98 4.32
N CYS A 37 4.26 -1.56 4.33
CA CYS A 37 3.30 -2.01 3.34
C CYS A 37 3.49 -1.26 2.02
N ILE A 38 3.20 -1.92 0.91
CA ILE A 38 3.30 -1.34 -0.43
C ILE A 38 2.00 -1.53 -1.21
N LEU A 39 1.65 -0.48 -1.96
CA LEU A 39 0.57 -0.49 -2.93
C LEU A 39 1.17 -0.60 -4.33
N ILE A 40 0.75 -1.61 -5.09
CA ILE A 40 1.21 -1.88 -6.46
C ILE A 40 0.02 -1.86 -7.40
N GLN A 41 0.16 -1.25 -8.56
CA GLN A 41 -0.76 -1.40 -9.69
C GLN A 41 -0.25 -2.51 -10.62
N ALA A 42 -1.11 -3.47 -10.91
CA ALA A 42 -0.89 -4.50 -11.91
C ALA A 42 -1.14 -3.96 -13.34
N PRO A 43 -0.66 -4.65 -14.39
CA PRO A 43 -0.80 -4.18 -15.78
C PRO A 43 -2.26 -4.02 -16.26
N ASP A 44 -3.19 -4.73 -15.63
CA ASP A 44 -4.63 -4.65 -15.89
C ASP A 44 -5.33 -3.51 -15.15
N GLY A 45 -4.56 -2.69 -14.41
CA GLY A 45 -5.05 -1.58 -13.61
C GLY A 45 -5.48 -1.97 -12.19
N GLN A 46 -5.50 -3.26 -11.83
CA GLN A 46 -5.87 -3.68 -10.48
C GLN A 46 -4.81 -3.28 -9.45
N CYS A 47 -5.26 -2.86 -8.27
CA CYS A 47 -4.38 -2.54 -7.16
C CYS A 47 -4.18 -3.75 -6.24
N LEU A 48 -2.92 -4.00 -5.89
CA LEU A 48 -2.46 -5.07 -5.02
C LEU A 48 -1.82 -4.47 -3.77
N VAL A 49 -2.09 -5.09 -2.63
CA VAL A 49 -1.50 -4.71 -1.33
C VAL A 49 -0.57 -5.83 -0.90
N TYR A 50 0.67 -5.48 -0.61
CA TYR A 50 1.63 -6.38 0.00
C TYR A 50 2.01 -5.86 1.39
N GLY A 51 2.08 -6.79 2.34
CA GLY A 51 2.61 -6.52 3.66
C GLY A 51 4.14 -6.43 3.66
N PRO A 52 4.75 -6.33 4.86
CA PRO A 52 6.18 -6.17 4.99
C PRO A 52 6.96 -7.31 4.31
N PRO A 53 8.16 -7.03 3.78
CA PRO A 53 8.98 -8.05 3.12
C PRO A 53 9.46 -9.11 4.13
N ALA A 54 9.35 -10.38 3.76
CA ALA A 54 9.91 -11.49 4.53
C ALA A 54 11.24 -11.95 3.95
N LYS A 55 12.19 -12.37 4.80
CA LYS A 55 13.52 -12.86 4.37
C LYS A 55 13.47 -14.01 3.36
N ASN A 56 12.42 -14.82 3.39
CA ASN A 56 12.21 -15.98 2.53
C ASN A 56 11.09 -15.78 1.50
N ASN A 57 10.66 -14.53 1.25
CA ASN A 57 9.52 -14.19 0.39
C ASN A 57 8.18 -14.83 0.81
N ALA A 58 8.07 -15.40 2.01
CA ALA A 58 6.79 -15.91 2.49
C ALA A 58 5.81 -14.75 2.73
N PRO A 59 4.55 -14.86 2.30
CA PRO A 59 3.55 -13.84 2.60
C PRO A 59 3.27 -13.83 4.10
N ILE A 60 3.64 -12.74 4.78
CA ILE A 60 3.40 -12.56 6.22
C ILE A 60 2.10 -11.82 6.53
N LEU A 61 1.44 -11.30 5.49
CA LEU A 61 0.17 -10.59 5.61
C LEU A 61 -0.84 -11.25 4.67
N SER A 62 -1.90 -11.80 5.25
CA SER A 62 -3.07 -12.28 4.53
C SER A 62 -4.25 -11.38 4.85
N LEU A 63 -4.94 -10.92 3.80
CA LEU A 63 -6.05 -9.98 3.90
C LEU A 63 -7.23 -10.55 3.14
N GLU A 64 -8.40 -10.53 3.77
CA GLU A 64 -9.64 -10.80 3.07
C GLU A 64 -9.87 -9.77 1.95
N PRO A 65 -10.63 -10.12 0.89
CA PRO A 65 -10.82 -9.23 -0.24
C PRO A 65 -11.44 -7.87 0.12
N ALA A 66 -12.35 -7.82 1.10
CA ALA A 66 -12.99 -6.58 1.53
C ALA A 66 -11.98 -5.62 2.17
N LEU A 67 -11.22 -6.11 3.15
CA LEU A 67 -10.16 -5.36 3.81
C LEU A 67 -9.09 -4.87 2.83
N ARG A 68 -8.73 -5.69 1.83
CA ARG A 68 -7.78 -5.27 0.79
C ARG A 68 -8.29 -4.06 0.00
N ARG A 69 -9.57 -4.06 -0.41
CA ARG A 69 -10.18 -2.93 -1.13
C ARG A 69 -10.23 -1.68 -0.27
N GLU A 70 -10.56 -1.83 1.01
CA GLU A 70 -10.56 -0.71 1.96
C GLU A 70 -9.17 -0.09 2.09
N LEU A 71 -8.13 -0.91 2.27
CA LEU A 71 -6.74 -0.44 2.36
C LEU A 71 -6.27 0.27 1.08
N VAL A 72 -6.62 -0.25 -0.10
CA VAL A 72 -6.33 0.43 -1.38
C VAL A 72 -6.95 1.83 -1.38
N GLN A 73 -8.25 1.94 -1.08
CA GLN A 73 -8.96 3.21 -1.11
C GLN A 73 -8.39 4.22 -0.11
N MET A 74 -8.14 3.79 1.13
CA MET A 74 -7.59 4.65 2.17
C MET A 74 -6.16 5.11 1.84
N THR A 75 -5.35 4.24 1.23
CA THR A 75 -3.96 4.58 0.86
C THR A 75 -3.93 5.59 -0.27
N LEU A 76 -4.75 5.40 -1.32
CA LEU A 76 -4.87 6.36 -2.42
C LEU A 76 -5.36 7.73 -1.92
N THR A 77 -6.35 7.74 -1.02
CA THR A 77 -6.81 8.99 -0.40
C THR A 77 -5.72 9.64 0.45
N GLY A 78 -4.91 8.83 1.14
CA GLY A 78 -3.81 9.30 1.98
C GLY A 78 -2.69 9.97 1.19
N ILE A 79 -2.27 9.39 0.06
CA ILE A 79 -1.21 9.98 -0.78
C ILE A 79 -1.68 11.29 -1.45
N ASP A 80 -2.92 11.36 -1.91
CA ASP A 80 -3.47 12.58 -2.52
C ASP A 80 -3.64 13.72 -1.50
N ALA A 81 -3.79 13.38 -0.21
CA ALA A 81 -3.82 14.36 0.88
C ALA A 81 -2.41 14.83 1.29
N ASP A 82 -1.39 13.98 1.14
CA ASP A 82 0.01 14.32 1.40
C ASP A 82 0.56 15.27 0.32
N GLU A 83 0.28 14.99 -0.96
CA GLU A 83 0.70 15.85 -2.09
C GLU A 83 0.19 17.29 -1.93
N ARG A 84 -1.10 17.46 -1.59
CA ARG A 84 -1.71 18.78 -1.37
C ARG A 84 -1.15 19.57 -0.18
N ARG A 85 -0.38 18.93 0.70
CA ARG A 85 0.32 19.62 1.81
C ARG A 85 1.75 20.01 1.46
N ALA A 86 2.30 19.45 0.39
CA ALA A 86 3.65 19.73 -0.09
C ALA A 86 3.69 20.90 -1.10
N ASP A 87 2.54 21.23 -1.70
CA ASP A 87 2.30 22.42 -2.54
C ASP A 87 1.91 23.66 -1.71
#